data_AF-A0A6A4RQA1-F1
#
_entry.id   AF-A0A6A4RQA1-F1
#
_cell.length_a   1.000
_cell.length_b   1.000
_cell.length_c   1.000
_cell.angle_alpha   90.00
_cell.angle_beta   90.00
_cell.angle_gamma   90.00
#
_symmetry.space_group_name_H-M   'P 1'
#
loop_
_entity.id
_entity.type
_entity.pdbx_description
1 polymer ?
#
loop_
_entity_poly.entity_id
_entity_poly.type
_entity_poly.pdbx_seq_one_letter_code
_entity_poly.pdbx_strand_id
1 'polypeptide(L)'
;MGDVPTHNRGHKLDLVITDTAPIKNLLVYDLGVSDHKANSLESKLSHHTKPKRQIDFRNLKKINLDYMTLDLQQIPSAKFTSANEKVDFYNKSPSSILDLHAPVKTQTVTFSRSVPWFTSDLRKKKAAGCVLERHVAQTGLTVHRMAYQEHH
;
A
#
# COMPACT_ATOMS: atom_id res chain seq x y z
N MET A 1 20.07 -3.31 -34.14
CA MET A 1 20.32 -4.77 -34.03
C MET A 1 19.02 -5.53 -33.71
N GLY A 2 17.90 -5.16 -34.35
CA GLY A 2 16.55 -5.67 -34.03
C GLY A 2 15.70 -5.91 -35.28
N ASP A 3 16.35 -6.36 -36.37
CA ASP A 3 15.72 -6.44 -37.68
C ASP A 3 15.42 -7.88 -38.14
N VAL A 4 15.38 -8.82 -37.20
CA VAL A 4 15.09 -10.23 -37.46
C VAL A 4 13.58 -10.46 -37.48
N PRO A 5 13.00 -11.11 -38.50
CA PRO A 5 11.59 -11.47 -38.49
C PRO A 5 11.22 -12.37 -37.32
N THR A 6 10.19 -11.98 -36.57
CA THR A 6 9.62 -12.74 -35.45
C THR A 6 8.53 -13.70 -35.90
N HIS A 7 8.08 -13.59 -37.14
CA HIS A 7 7.10 -14.47 -37.75
C HIS A 7 7.69 -15.19 -38.97
N ASN A 8 7.23 -16.40 -39.25
CA ASN A 8 7.74 -17.23 -40.36
C ASN A 8 7.43 -16.65 -41.75
N ARG A 9 6.46 -15.72 -41.84
CA ARG A 9 6.17 -14.91 -43.04
C ARG A 9 6.97 -13.62 -43.16
N GLY A 10 8.00 -13.42 -42.34
CA GLY A 10 8.87 -12.24 -42.44
C GLY A 10 8.43 -11.02 -41.64
N HIS A 11 7.32 -11.10 -40.89
CA HIS A 11 6.78 -9.97 -40.13
C HIS A 11 7.48 -9.79 -38.76
N LYS A 12 7.34 -8.58 -38.18
CA LYS A 12 8.02 -8.13 -36.95
C LYS A 12 7.04 -7.51 -35.94
N LEU A 13 5.86 -8.11 -35.81
CA LEU A 13 4.78 -7.57 -34.97
C LEU A 13 4.95 -7.91 -33.48
N ASP A 14 5.89 -8.80 -33.14
CA ASP A 14 6.17 -9.17 -31.75
C ASP A 14 7.18 -8.18 -31.15
N LEU A 15 6.68 -7.22 -30.38
CA LEU A 15 7.46 -6.11 -29.86
C LEU A 15 7.86 -6.31 -28.40
N VAL A 16 9.11 -5.99 -28.10
CA VAL A 16 9.61 -5.83 -26.73
C VAL A 16 9.77 -4.34 -26.46
N ILE A 17 9.01 -3.81 -25.51
CA ILE A 17 9.07 -2.40 -25.12
C ILE A 17 9.53 -2.33 -23.67
N THR A 18 10.61 -1.58 -23.42
CA THR A 18 11.10 -1.28 -22.07
C THR A 18 11.18 0.21 -21.87
N ASP A 19 11.26 0.64 -20.62
CA ASP A 19 11.62 2.00 -20.25
C ASP A 19 13.15 2.18 -20.34
N THR A 20 13.77 2.77 -19.33
CA THR A 20 15.22 2.90 -19.20
C THR A 20 15.92 1.60 -18.79
N ALA A 21 15.19 0.51 -18.52
CA ALA A 21 15.77 -0.76 -18.16
C ALA A 21 16.65 -1.32 -19.31
N PRO A 22 17.93 -1.64 -19.04
CA PRO A 22 18.81 -2.19 -20.07
C PRO A 22 18.36 -3.62 -20.44
N ILE A 23 18.22 -3.85 -21.74
CA ILE A 23 18.00 -5.18 -22.32
C ILE A 23 19.35 -5.74 -22.76
N LYS A 24 19.60 -7.01 -22.44
CA LYS A 24 20.74 -7.78 -22.92
C LYS A 24 20.24 -9.05 -23.58
N ASN A 25 21.09 -9.64 -24.42
CA ASN A 25 20.87 -10.97 -25.01
C ASN A 25 19.49 -11.13 -25.66
N LEU A 26 19.05 -10.12 -26.43
CA LEU A 26 17.81 -10.22 -27.20
C LEU A 26 18.02 -11.20 -28.35
N LEU A 27 17.38 -12.36 -28.27
CA LEU A 27 17.51 -13.46 -29.21
C LEU A 27 16.12 -13.91 -29.70
N VAL A 28 16.05 -14.30 -30.97
CA VAL A 28 14.82 -14.78 -31.61
C VAL A 28 15.02 -16.25 -31.95
N TYR A 29 14.22 -17.13 -31.34
CA TYR A 29 14.29 -18.58 -31.51
C TYR A 29 13.10 -19.09 -32.30
N ASP A 30 13.37 -19.79 -33.39
CA ASP A 30 12.34 -20.61 -34.03
C ASP A 30 12.26 -21.96 -33.31
N LEU A 31 11.16 -22.18 -32.60
CA LEU A 31 10.92 -23.42 -31.86
C LEU A 31 10.23 -24.48 -32.72
N GLY A 32 9.80 -24.16 -33.94
CA GLY A 32 9.12 -25.10 -34.84
C GLY A 32 7.73 -25.56 -34.39
N VAL A 33 7.18 -24.96 -33.33
CA VAL A 33 5.87 -25.30 -32.75
C VAL A 33 4.79 -24.23 -33.00
N SER A 34 5.16 -23.11 -33.63
CA SER A 34 4.30 -21.97 -33.93
C SER A 34 4.80 -21.26 -35.18
N ASP A 35 3.93 -20.49 -35.85
CA ASP A 35 4.30 -19.55 -36.91
C ASP A 35 4.98 -18.27 -36.37
N HIS A 36 4.92 -18.07 -35.05
CA HIS A 36 5.69 -17.08 -34.30
C HIS A 36 6.96 -17.68 -33.68
N LYS A 37 8.02 -16.89 -33.67
CA LYS A 37 9.30 -17.17 -33.03
C LYS A 37 9.31 -16.64 -31.60
N ALA A 38 9.99 -17.34 -30.70
CA ALA A 38 10.12 -16.96 -29.31
C ALA A 38 11.21 -15.90 -29.14
N ASN A 39 10.84 -14.76 -28.55
CA ASN A 39 11.78 -13.72 -28.17
C ASN A 39 12.30 -13.98 -26.75
N SER A 40 13.61 -14.19 -26.61
CA SER A 40 14.30 -14.29 -25.32
C SER A 40 15.08 -13.03 -25.06
N LEU A 41 15.09 -12.56 -23.82
CA LEU A 41 15.83 -11.39 -23.39
C LEU A 41 16.23 -11.52 -21.93
N GLU A 42 17.30 -10.82 -21.57
CA GLU A 42 17.70 -10.60 -20.19
C GLU A 42 17.51 -9.12 -19.84
N SER A 43 16.83 -8.84 -18.73
CA SER A 43 16.70 -7.48 -18.22
C SER A 43 16.95 -7.43 -16.73
N LYS A 44 17.66 -6.39 -16.29
CA LYS A 44 17.89 -6.15 -14.87
C LYS A 44 16.72 -5.35 -14.30
N LEU A 45 15.80 -6.06 -13.65
CA LEU A 45 14.69 -5.42 -12.94
C LEU A 45 15.20 -4.82 -11.61
N SER A 46 15.22 -3.50 -11.52
CA SER A 46 15.45 -2.83 -10.23
C SER A 46 14.16 -2.89 -9.43
N HIS A 47 14.16 -3.58 -8.29
CA HIS A 47 13.04 -3.51 -7.37
C HIS A 47 13.03 -2.12 -6.73
N HIS A 48 11.97 -1.35 -6.98
CA HIS A 48 11.74 -0.12 -6.23
C HIS A 48 11.50 -0.48 -4.77
N THR A 49 12.50 -0.28 -3.92
CA THR A 49 12.31 -0.36 -2.47
C THR A 49 11.42 0.81 -2.06
N LYS A 50 10.27 0.51 -1.46
CA LYS A 50 9.40 1.55 -0.92
C LYS A 50 10.18 2.30 0.16
N PRO A 51 10.29 3.64 0.10
CA PRO A 51 10.99 4.39 1.11
C PRO A 51 10.36 4.09 2.47
N LYS A 52 11.19 3.69 3.41
CA LYS A 52 10.80 3.47 4.81
C LYS A 52 10.85 4.81 5.52
N ARG A 53 9.78 5.15 6.24
CA ARG A 53 9.72 6.32 7.10
C ARG A 53 9.26 5.89 8.49
N GLN A 54 9.92 6.41 9.51
CA GLN A 54 9.41 6.32 10.88
C GLN A 54 8.29 7.35 11.05
N ILE A 55 7.17 6.89 11.58
CA ILE A 55 6.06 7.74 11.98
C ILE A 55 5.77 7.52 13.46
N ASP A 56 5.37 8.59 14.12
CA ASP A 56 4.87 8.57 15.48
C ASP A 56 3.35 8.71 15.45
N PHE A 57 2.67 7.86 16.19
CA PHE A 57 1.21 7.88 16.26
C PHE A 57 0.72 7.44 17.63
N ARG A 58 -0.52 7.83 17.95
CA ARG A 58 -1.26 7.38 19.14
C ARG A 58 -2.45 6.55 18.69
N ASN A 59 -2.70 5.43 19.36
CA ASN A 59 -3.90 4.62 19.09
C ASN A 59 -5.10 5.17 19.87
N LEU A 60 -5.64 6.31 19.42
CA LEU A 60 -6.76 6.98 20.08
C LEU A 60 -8.04 6.13 20.12
N LYS A 61 -8.20 5.21 19.17
CA LYS A 61 -9.37 4.30 19.10
C LYS A 61 -9.39 3.26 20.21
N LYS A 62 -8.26 3.04 20.89
CA LYS A 62 -8.15 2.07 21.99
C LYS A 62 -8.26 2.72 23.37
N ILE A 63 -8.48 4.04 23.44
CA ILE A 63 -8.70 4.74 24.71
C ILE A 63 -9.98 4.21 25.34
N ASN A 64 -9.90 3.80 26.60
CA ASN A 64 -11.08 3.55 27.41
C ASN A 64 -11.56 4.90 27.97
N LEU A 65 -12.73 5.34 27.50
CA LEU A 65 -13.27 6.65 27.88
C LEU A 65 -13.64 6.73 29.36
N ASP A 66 -14.13 5.65 29.95
CA ASP A 66 -14.54 5.64 31.36
C ASP A 66 -13.33 5.87 32.28
N TYR A 67 -12.23 5.16 32.04
CA TYR A 67 -10.99 5.36 32.81
C TYR A 67 -10.36 6.73 32.55
N MET A 68 -10.37 7.20 31.29
CA MET A 68 -9.86 8.53 30.98
C MET A 68 -10.67 9.63 31.67
N THR A 69 -12.00 9.50 31.73
CA THR A 69 -12.86 10.45 32.45
C THR A 69 -12.58 10.44 33.95
N LEU A 70 -12.40 9.26 34.56
CA LEU A 70 -12.01 9.15 35.97
C LEU A 70 -10.69 9.86 36.25
N ASP A 71 -9.67 9.65 35.42
CA ASP A 71 -8.36 10.31 35.60
C ASP A 71 -8.43 11.82 35.41
N LEU A 72 -9.27 12.30 34.47
CA LEU A 72 -9.52 13.73 34.28
C LEU A 72 -10.22 14.37 35.50
N GLN A 73 -11.15 13.66 36.13
CA GLN A 73 -11.83 14.13 37.35
C GLN A 73 -10.90 14.16 38.56
N GLN A 74 -9.86 13.34 38.57
CA GLN A 74 -8.85 13.30 39.63
C GLN A 74 -7.77 14.37 39.49
N ILE A 75 -7.79 15.19 38.43
CA ILE A 75 -6.85 16.30 38.29
C ILE A 75 -7.01 17.24 39.50
N PRO A 76 -5.98 17.39 40.34
CA PRO A 76 -6.09 18.17 41.55
C PRO A 76 -6.25 19.66 41.24
N SER A 77 -7.12 20.33 41.98
CA SER A 77 -7.19 21.79 41.95
C SER A 77 -6.00 22.38 42.70
N ALA A 78 -4.94 22.72 41.98
CA ALA A 78 -3.76 23.35 42.56
C ALA A 78 -3.95 24.87 42.72
N LYS A 79 -3.37 25.42 43.80
CA LYS A 79 -3.20 26.87 43.97
C LYS A 79 -1.91 27.28 43.29
N PHE A 80 -2.02 28.12 42.26
CA PHE A 80 -0.88 28.59 41.49
C PHE A 80 -0.47 29.99 41.93
N THR A 81 0.83 30.23 42.05
CA THR A 81 1.40 31.52 42.47
C THR A 81 1.74 32.43 41.29
N SER A 82 1.86 31.86 40.09
CA SER A 82 2.12 32.60 38.86
C SER A 82 1.22 32.18 37.69
N ALA A 83 1.15 33.03 36.66
CA ALA A 83 0.45 32.69 35.42
C ALA A 83 1.15 31.55 34.65
N ASN A 84 2.48 31.50 34.65
CA ASN A 84 3.24 30.43 34.01
C ASN A 84 2.92 29.07 34.64
N GLU A 85 2.82 28.98 35.96
CA GLU A 85 2.45 27.72 36.64
C GLU A 85 1.06 27.22 36.22
N LYS A 86 0.10 28.14 36.03
CA LYS A 86 -1.25 27.79 35.54
C LYS A 86 -1.18 27.21 34.12
N VAL A 87 -0.45 27.87 33.23
CA VAL A 87 -0.31 27.45 31.83
C VAL A 87 0.41 26.11 31.74
N ASP A 88 1.49 25.93 32.51
CA ASP A 88 2.24 24.69 32.56
C ASP A 88 1.37 23.53 33.07
N PHE A 89 0.63 23.74 34.16
CA PHE A 89 -0.25 22.72 34.70
C PHE A 89 -1.36 22.35 33.71
N TYR A 90 -1.97 23.35 33.08
CA TYR A 90 -3.03 23.15 32.09
C TYR A 90 -2.51 22.38 30.87
N ASN A 91 -1.29 22.63 30.41
CA ASN A 91 -0.72 21.93 29.25
C ASN A 91 -0.22 20.52 29.61
N LYS A 92 0.41 20.35 30.78
CA LYS A 92 1.01 19.08 31.19
C LYS A 92 -0.04 18.07 31.64
N SER A 93 -1.05 18.47 32.41
CA SER A 93 -1.98 17.50 33.02
C SER A 93 -2.78 16.68 31.99
N PRO A 94 -3.46 17.30 31.00
CA PRO A 94 -4.16 16.56 29.95
C PRO A 94 -3.20 15.78 29.04
N SER A 95 -2.00 16.31 28.78
CA SER A 95 -0.98 15.62 27.97
C SER A 95 -0.51 14.34 28.66
N SER A 96 -0.23 14.39 29.96
CA SER A 96 0.17 13.21 30.75
C SER A 96 -0.93 12.14 30.81
N ILE A 97 -2.19 12.54 30.95
CA ILE A 97 -3.34 11.61 30.90
C ILE A 97 -3.46 11.00 29.49
N LEU A 98 -3.29 11.80 28.44
CA LEU A 98 -3.29 11.29 27.08
C LEU A 98 -2.12 10.32 26.82
N ASP A 99 -0.95 10.58 27.39
CA ASP A 99 0.20 9.68 27.35
C ASP A 99 -0.05 8.36 28.08
N LEU A 100 -0.76 8.40 29.21
CA LEU A 100 -1.14 7.21 29.97
C LEU A 100 -2.09 6.31 29.15
N HIS A 101 -3.13 6.89 28.54
CA HIS A 101 -4.17 6.14 27.84
C HIS A 101 -3.83 5.81 26.38
N ALA A 102 -3.02 6.64 25.73
CA ALA A 102 -2.62 6.47 24.34
C ALA A 102 -1.18 6.93 24.13
N PRO A 103 -0.19 6.17 24.64
CA PRO A 103 1.21 6.54 24.51
C PRO A 103 1.62 6.64 23.04
N VAL A 104 2.57 7.53 22.77
CA VAL A 104 3.19 7.64 21.44
C VAL A 104 3.90 6.33 21.11
N LYS A 105 3.63 5.83 19.91
CA LYS A 105 4.31 4.67 19.34
C LYS A 105 5.00 5.07 18.06
N THR A 106 6.23 4.60 17.90
CA THR A 106 6.99 4.76 16.67
C THR A 106 6.89 3.49 15.85
N GLN A 107 6.54 3.62 14.57
CA GLN A 107 6.52 2.51 13.63
C GLN A 107 7.18 2.90 12.31
N THR A 108 7.97 1.96 11.78
CA THR A 108 8.49 2.09 10.42
C THR A 108 7.41 1.65 9.44
N VAL A 109 6.93 2.60 8.63
CA VAL A 109 5.95 2.36 7.57
C VAL A 109 6.60 2.50 6.20
N THR A 110 6.03 1.82 5.22
CA THR A 110 6.41 1.99 3.81
C THR A 110 5.28 2.71 3.09
N PHE A 111 5.62 3.82 2.45
CA PHE A 111 4.67 4.50 1.57
C PHE A 111 4.81 3.94 0.18
N SER A 112 3.75 3.31 -0.33
CA SER A 112 3.68 2.99 -1.75
C SER A 112 3.37 4.27 -2.50
N ARG A 113 4.27 4.72 -3.37
CA ARG A 113 3.90 5.75 -4.35
C ARG A 113 2.79 5.15 -5.21
N SER A 114 1.63 5.82 -5.27
CA SER A 114 0.66 5.48 -6.31
C SER A 114 1.33 5.79 -7.64
N VAL A 115 1.41 4.79 -8.51
CA VAL A 115 1.80 5.01 -9.90
C VAL A 115 0.79 5.98 -10.57
N PRO A 116 1.22 6.87 -11.48
CA PRO A 116 0.36 7.90 -12.05
C PRO A 116 -0.89 7.36 -12.75
N TRP A 117 -0.77 6.16 -13.33
CA TRP A 117 -1.86 5.49 -14.04
C TRP A 117 -2.83 4.78 -13.10
N PHE A 118 -2.51 4.57 -11.82
CA PHE A 118 -3.40 3.89 -10.86
C PHE A 118 -4.28 4.90 -10.13
N THR A 119 -5.35 5.28 -10.80
CA THR A 119 -6.31 6.30 -10.35
C THR A 119 -7.12 5.85 -9.13
N SER A 120 -7.83 6.81 -8.51
CA SER A 120 -8.77 6.50 -7.42
C SER A 120 -9.84 5.51 -7.83
N ASP A 121 -10.30 5.55 -9.09
CA ASP A 121 -11.37 4.70 -9.56
C ASP A 121 -10.88 3.27 -9.80
N LEU A 122 -9.66 3.11 -10.32
CA LEU A 122 -9.00 1.79 -10.39
C LEU A 122 -8.77 1.21 -8.98
N ARG A 123 -8.41 2.05 -8.00
CA ARG A 123 -8.33 1.62 -6.59
C ARG A 123 -9.67 1.09 -6.07
N LYS A 124 -10.77 1.81 -6.33
CA LYS A 124 -12.12 1.41 -5.90
C LYS A 124 -12.53 0.09 -6.55
N LYS A 125 -12.36 -0.04 -7.88
CA LYS A 125 -12.64 -1.28 -8.62
C LYS A 125 -11.83 -2.44 -8.05
N LYS A 126 -10.51 -2.28 -7.87
CA LYS A 126 -9.67 -3.33 -7.27
C LYS A 126 -10.16 -3.72 -5.87
N ALA A 127 -10.50 -2.74 -5.03
CA ALA A 127 -10.99 -3.00 -3.68
C ALA A 127 -12.31 -3.79 -3.67
N ALA A 128 -13.25 -3.44 -4.55
CA ALA A 128 -14.50 -4.17 -4.74
C ALA A 128 -14.25 -5.62 -5.19
N GLY A 129 -13.36 -5.82 -6.16
CA GLY A 129 -12.92 -7.15 -6.59
C GLY A 129 -12.34 -7.99 -5.44
N CYS A 130 -11.46 -7.42 -4.61
CA CYS A 130 -10.90 -8.10 -3.45
C CYS A 130 -11.93 -8.39 -2.33
N VAL A 131 -13.02 -7.62 -2.24
CA VAL A 131 -14.14 -7.92 -1.33
C VAL A 131 -14.88 -9.16 -1.82
N LEU A 132 -15.24 -9.17 -3.11
CA LEU A 132 -15.93 -10.31 -3.74
C LEU A 132 -15.07 -11.58 -3.67
N GLU A 133 -13.78 -11.49 -3.95
CA GLU A 133 -12.83 -12.61 -3.83
C GLU A 133 -12.83 -13.22 -2.42
N ARG A 134 -12.71 -12.37 -1.38
CA ARG A 134 -12.78 -12.82 0.02
C ARG A 134 -14.13 -13.45 0.36
N HIS A 135 -15.22 -12.90 -0.18
CA HIS A 135 -16.55 -13.43 0.03
C HIS A 135 -16.74 -14.81 -0.61
N VAL A 136 -16.22 -15.00 -1.83
CA VAL A 136 -16.16 -16.31 -2.49
C VAL A 136 -15.35 -17.31 -1.66
N ALA A 137 -14.15 -16.92 -1.20
CA ALA A 137 -13.30 -17.78 -0.39
C ALA A 137 -13.96 -18.19 0.94
N GLN A 138 -14.73 -17.29 1.56
CA GLN A 138 -15.42 -17.55 2.83
C GLN A 138 -16.65 -18.46 2.67
N THR A 139 -17.40 -18.30 1.58
CA THR A 139 -18.74 -18.92 1.45
C THR A 139 -18.79 -20.09 0.49
N GLY A 140 -17.90 -20.12 -0.52
CA GLY A 140 -17.90 -21.14 -1.59
C GLY A 140 -19.11 -21.11 -2.52
N LEU A 141 -20.07 -20.20 -2.32
CA LEU A 141 -21.35 -20.19 -3.05
C LEU A 141 -21.20 -19.75 -4.50
N THR A 142 -21.94 -20.42 -5.38
CA THR A 142 -21.95 -20.15 -6.83
C THR A 142 -22.35 -18.71 -7.14
N VAL A 143 -23.35 -18.16 -6.44
CA VAL A 143 -23.82 -16.78 -6.64
C VAL A 143 -22.71 -15.74 -6.40
N HIS A 144 -21.83 -15.97 -5.42
CA HIS A 144 -20.72 -15.05 -5.15
C HIS A 144 -19.62 -15.20 -6.18
N ARG A 145 -19.41 -16.42 -6.70
CA ARG A 145 -18.47 -16.67 -7.79
C ARG A 145 -18.91 -15.97 -9.08
N MET A 146 -20.20 -16.02 -9.40
CA MET A 146 -20.77 -15.31 -10.54
C MET A 146 -20.62 -13.80 -10.38
N ALA A 147 -20.95 -13.25 -9.21
CA ALA A 147 -20.74 -11.82 -8.92
C ALA A 147 -19.27 -11.39 -9.05
N TYR A 148 -18.31 -12.23 -8.64
CA TYR A 148 -16.90 -11.97 -8.85
C TYR A 148 -16.50 -11.99 -10.33
N GLN A 149 -17.05 -12.90 -11.12
CA GLN A 149 -16.79 -12.99 -12.57
C GLN A 149 -17.34 -11.77 -13.31
N GLU A 150 -18.53 -11.29 -12.96
CA GLU A 150 -19.15 -10.10 -13.59
C GLU A 150 -18.43 -8.78 -13.25
N HIS A 151 -17.59 -8.76 -12.21
CA HIS A 151 -16.85 -7.57 -11.80
C HIS A 151 -15.63 -7.26 -12.69
N HIS A 152 -15.13 -8.23 -13.46
CA HIS A 152 -13.96 -8.08 -14.35
C HIS A 152 -14.38 -7.71 -15.78
#